data_AF-A0A6A6IJ86-F1
#
_entry.id   AF-A0A6A6IJ86-F1
#
_cell.length_a   1.000
_cell.length_b   1.000
_cell.length_c   1.000
_cell.angle_alpha   90.00
_cell.angle_beta   90.00
_cell.angle_gamma   90.00
#
_symmetry.space_group_name_H-M   'P 1'
#
loop_
_entity.id
_entity.type
_entity.pdbx_description
1 polymer ?
#
loop_
_entity_poly.entity_id
_entity_poly.type
_entity_poly.pdbx_seq_one_letter_code
_entity_poly.pdbx_strand_id
1 'polypeptide(L)'
;SLAEESPYAGPPSTKIDQAWSDLLEHVNIHASDAELAEANQTSVALPNGQGSLVWMDVSHQLHCVKYLRQWIYRDHYHPNVGPDEEPHWLLHTDHCLDLIRQALMCRADTSLMTFEWAAGRREPMLKLQSPEHACVDWEDLMDKVRARRVSHADMALL
;
A
#
# COMPACT_ATOMS: atom_id res chain seq x y z
N SER A 1 -21.58 -4.55 7.92
CA SER A 1 -21.35 -3.51 6.89
C SER A 1 -19.93 -3.66 6.34
N LEU A 2 -19.59 -3.14 5.16
CA LEU A 2 -18.25 -3.28 4.55
C LEU A 2 -17.08 -2.80 5.46
N ALA A 3 -17.36 -1.92 6.43
CA ALA A 3 -16.37 -1.44 7.39
C ALA A 3 -16.21 -2.33 8.63
N GLU A 4 -17.15 -3.24 8.93
CA GLU A 4 -17.18 -4.00 10.18
C GLU A 4 -16.38 -5.33 10.13
N GLU A 5 -15.94 -5.78 8.95
CA GLU A 5 -15.29 -7.09 8.78
C GLU A 5 -13.83 -7.03 8.29
N SER A 6 -13.34 -5.87 7.82
CA SER A 6 -11.97 -5.77 7.32
C SER A 6 -10.95 -5.65 8.47
N PRO A 7 -9.89 -6.47 8.50
CA PRO A 7 -8.82 -6.32 9.50
C PRO A 7 -7.95 -5.07 9.27
N TYR A 8 -8.15 -4.35 8.16
CA TYR A 8 -7.36 -3.19 7.76
C TYR A 8 -8.09 -1.85 7.94
N ALA A 9 -9.40 -1.87 8.21
CA ALA A 9 -10.25 -0.67 8.24
C ALA A 9 -10.81 -0.37 9.65
N GLY A 10 -11.04 0.91 9.92
CA GLY A 10 -11.58 1.40 11.18
C GLY A 10 -10.59 2.22 12.02
N PRO A 11 -11.04 2.70 13.20
CA PRO A 11 -10.22 3.51 14.11
C PRO A 11 -8.91 2.82 14.49
N PRO A 12 -7.87 3.58 14.89
CA PRO A 12 -6.61 3.01 15.35
C PRO A 12 -6.79 1.94 16.42
N SER A 13 -6.13 0.80 16.23
CA SER A 13 -6.10 -0.30 17.19
C SER A 13 -4.90 -1.20 16.91
N THR A 14 -4.40 -1.86 17.95
CA THR A 14 -3.27 -2.80 17.83
C THR A 14 -3.52 -3.89 16.80
N LYS A 15 -4.77 -4.38 16.67
CA LYS A 15 -5.13 -5.41 15.69
C LYS A 15 -4.97 -4.90 14.25
N ILE A 16 -5.43 -3.68 13.96
CA ILE A 16 -5.33 -3.09 12.63
C ILE A 16 -3.87 -2.75 12.32
N ASP A 17 -3.13 -2.21 13.29
CA ASP A 17 -1.71 -1.88 13.13
C ASP A 17 -0.88 -3.14 12.84
N GLN A 18 -1.17 -4.24 13.53
CA GLN A 18 -0.53 -5.53 13.26
C GLN A 18 -0.85 -6.03 11.84
N ALA A 19 -2.12 -5.98 11.42
CA ALA A 19 -2.50 -6.40 10.06
C ALA A 19 -1.73 -5.60 8.98
N TRP A 20 -1.64 -4.28 9.13
CA TRP A 20 -0.85 -3.43 8.24
C TRP A 20 0.66 -3.63 8.36
N SER A 21 1.16 -4.10 9.51
CA SER A 21 2.57 -4.47 9.69
C SER A 21 2.87 -5.76 8.94
N ASP A 22 2.06 -6.80 9.15
CA ASP A 22 2.22 -8.12 8.53
C ASP A 22 2.13 -8.03 7.00
N LEU A 23 1.19 -7.24 6.49
CA LEU A 23 1.04 -7.00 5.04
C LEU A 23 2.29 -6.39 4.40
N LEU A 24 3.07 -5.60 5.16
CA LEU A 24 4.25 -4.89 4.66
C LEU A 24 5.59 -5.44 5.21
N GLU A 25 5.58 -6.49 6.04
CA GLU A 25 6.76 -6.98 6.76
C GLU A 25 7.93 -7.36 5.83
N HIS A 26 7.62 -7.68 4.58
CA HIS A 26 8.55 -8.33 3.67
C HIS A 26 8.61 -7.69 2.28
N VAL A 27 8.37 -6.38 2.22
CA VAL A 27 8.37 -5.62 0.96
C VAL A 27 9.77 -5.27 0.46
N ASN A 28 10.76 -5.22 1.35
CA ASN A 28 12.17 -5.04 0.98
C ASN A 28 12.69 -6.34 0.37
N ILE A 29 12.97 -6.32 -0.94
CA ILE A 29 13.52 -7.46 -1.67
C ILE A 29 14.78 -7.06 -2.43
N HIS A 30 15.57 -8.04 -2.84
CA HIS A 30 16.71 -7.79 -3.71
C HIS A 30 16.35 -8.08 -5.18
N ALA A 31 16.93 -7.28 -6.08
CA ALA A 31 16.94 -7.51 -7.52
C ALA A 31 18.38 -7.60 -8.04
N SER A 32 18.59 -8.47 -9.01
CA SER A 32 19.85 -8.57 -9.74
C SER A 32 20.03 -7.39 -10.70
N ASP A 33 21.27 -7.11 -11.08
CA ASP A 33 21.59 -6.07 -12.06
C ASP A 33 20.93 -6.32 -13.42
N ALA A 34 20.76 -7.60 -13.80
CA ALA A 34 20.08 -7.99 -15.03
C ALA A 34 18.59 -7.61 -15.02
N GLU A 35 17.90 -7.86 -13.90
CA GLU A 35 16.49 -7.46 -13.73
C GLU A 35 16.31 -5.94 -13.75
N LEU A 36 17.23 -5.20 -13.11
CA LEU A 36 17.23 -3.74 -13.14
C LEU A 36 17.47 -3.19 -14.55
N ALA A 37 18.42 -3.78 -15.28
CA ALA A 37 18.69 -3.40 -16.67
C ALA A 37 17.48 -3.68 -17.58
N GLU A 38 16.82 -4.83 -17.43
CA GLU A 38 15.60 -5.17 -18.17
C GLU A 38 14.45 -4.21 -17.86
N ALA A 39 14.29 -3.83 -16.60
CA ALA A 39 13.29 -2.86 -16.17
C ALA A 39 13.66 -1.40 -16.52
N ASN A 40 14.86 -1.16 -17.05
CA ASN A 40 15.44 0.18 -17.24
C ASN A 40 15.38 1.03 -15.96
N GLN A 41 15.80 0.43 -14.84
CA GLN A 41 15.83 1.04 -13.52
C GLN A 41 17.22 0.92 -12.90
N THR A 42 17.47 1.73 -11.87
CA THR A 42 18.64 1.60 -10.99
C THR A 42 18.17 1.61 -9.54
N SER A 43 18.98 1.07 -8.64
CA SER A 43 18.69 1.14 -7.21
C SER A 43 19.96 1.08 -6.36
N VAL A 44 19.81 1.17 -5.05
CA VAL A 44 20.88 1.10 -4.07
C VAL A 44 21.37 -0.33 -3.92
N ALA A 45 22.67 -0.55 -4.17
CA ALA A 45 23.31 -1.84 -4.00
C ALA A 45 23.31 -2.27 -2.52
N LEU A 46 23.03 -3.55 -2.26
CA LEU A 46 23.06 -4.12 -0.92
C LEU A 46 24.50 -4.29 -0.43
N PRO A 47 24.80 -4.06 0.86
CA PRO A 47 26.16 -4.16 1.41
C PRO A 47 26.77 -5.57 1.29
N ASN A 48 25.92 -6.60 1.23
CA ASN A 48 26.31 -7.99 1.08
C ASN A 48 26.65 -8.41 -0.37
N GLY A 49 26.52 -7.48 -1.33
CA GLY A 49 26.80 -7.72 -2.75
C GLY A 49 25.78 -8.61 -3.48
N GLN A 50 24.62 -8.90 -2.88
CA GLN A 50 23.61 -9.81 -3.44
C GLN A 50 22.58 -9.11 -4.35
N GLY A 51 22.99 -8.03 -5.01
CA GLY A 51 22.13 -7.20 -5.86
C GLY A 51 21.75 -5.90 -5.17
N SER A 52 20.59 -5.34 -5.53
CA SER A 52 20.13 -4.03 -5.09
C SER A 52 18.77 -4.10 -4.41
N LEU A 53 18.54 -3.23 -3.42
CA LEU A 53 17.27 -3.10 -2.71
C LEU A 53 16.19 -2.62 -3.69
N VAL A 54 15.06 -3.30 -3.78
CA VAL A 54 13.90 -2.85 -4.53
C VAL A 54 12.61 -3.18 -3.79
N TRP A 55 11.54 -2.46 -4.14
CA TRP A 55 10.17 -2.82 -3.80
C TRP A 55 9.44 -3.23 -5.07
N MET A 56 8.50 -4.17 -4.94
CA MET A 56 7.46 -4.30 -5.97
C MET A 56 6.60 -3.05 -5.96
N ASP A 57 6.12 -2.62 -7.14
CA ASP A 57 5.27 -1.43 -7.24
C ASP A 57 3.99 -1.52 -6.39
N VAL A 58 3.41 -2.72 -6.28
CA VAL A 58 2.25 -2.97 -5.37
C VAL A 58 2.60 -2.75 -3.90
N SER A 59 3.84 -3.02 -3.49
CA SER A 59 4.29 -2.77 -2.12
C SER A 59 4.34 -1.27 -1.83
N HIS A 60 4.79 -0.46 -2.79
CA HIS A 60 4.77 1.00 -2.66
C HIS A 60 3.33 1.52 -2.60
N GLN A 61 2.42 1.01 -3.44
CA GLN A 61 1.01 1.37 -3.38
C GLN A 61 0.37 1.03 -2.02
N LEU A 62 0.64 -0.16 -1.47
CA LEU A 62 0.12 -0.55 -0.14
C LEU A 62 0.72 0.31 0.98
N HIS A 63 2.01 0.67 0.89
CA HIS A 63 2.64 1.64 1.78
C HIS A 63 1.93 2.99 1.70
N CYS A 64 1.63 3.49 0.49
CA CYS A 64 0.88 4.73 0.30
C CYS A 64 -0.52 4.66 0.94
N VAL A 65 -1.25 3.56 0.78
CA VAL A 65 -2.57 3.40 1.42
C VAL A 65 -2.45 3.43 2.95
N LYS A 66 -1.45 2.74 3.52
CA LYS A 66 -1.16 2.79 4.96
C LYS A 66 -0.84 4.21 5.42
N TYR A 67 -0.02 4.94 4.67
CA TYR A 67 0.38 6.31 4.96
C TYR A 67 -0.82 7.26 4.98
N LEU A 68 -1.69 7.19 3.97
CA LEU A 68 -2.93 7.95 3.91
C LEU A 68 -3.84 7.65 5.10
N ARG A 69 -3.95 6.38 5.49
CA ARG A 69 -4.71 5.99 6.69
C ARG A 69 -4.11 6.63 7.95
N GLN A 70 -2.80 6.61 8.11
CA GLN A 70 -2.14 7.23 9.26
C GLN A 70 -2.33 8.75 9.29
N TRP A 71 -2.38 9.40 8.12
CA TRP A 71 -2.69 10.83 8.01
C TRP A 71 -4.15 11.17 8.37
N ILE A 72 -5.12 10.34 7.99
CA ILE A 72 -6.53 10.49 8.41
C ILE A 72 -6.64 10.46 9.94
N TYR A 73 -5.84 9.61 10.60
CA TYR A 73 -5.77 9.48 12.06
C TYR A 73 -4.52 10.14 12.64
N ARG A 74 -4.08 11.28 12.09
CA ARG A 74 -2.80 11.92 12.48
C ARG A 74 -2.71 12.27 13.96
N ASP A 75 -3.80 12.62 14.62
CA ASP A 75 -3.78 12.94 16.05
C ASP A 75 -3.38 11.71 16.91
N HIS A 76 -3.57 10.50 16.36
CA HIS A 76 -3.14 9.26 16.99
C HIS A 76 -1.73 8.84 16.57
N TYR A 77 -1.44 8.82 15.27
CA TYR A 77 -0.15 8.31 14.74
C TYR A 77 0.98 9.35 14.75
N HIS A 78 0.62 10.62 14.71
CA HIS A 78 1.52 11.77 14.55
C HIS A 78 1.15 12.92 15.51
N PRO A 79 0.96 12.66 16.82
CA PRO A 79 0.45 13.67 17.76
C PRO A 79 1.36 14.89 17.94
N ASN A 80 2.62 14.77 17.52
CA ASN A 80 3.66 15.79 17.71
C ASN A 80 4.03 16.51 16.41
N VAL A 81 3.38 16.21 15.28
CA VAL A 81 3.68 16.90 14.02
C VAL A 81 3.30 18.37 14.16
N GLY A 82 4.32 19.22 14.15
CA GLY A 82 4.18 20.67 14.23
C GLY A 82 4.09 21.34 12.86
N PRO A 83 3.88 22.66 12.83
CA PRO A 83 3.76 23.44 11.59
C PRO A 83 4.96 23.32 10.64
N ASP A 84 6.15 23.04 11.16
CA ASP A 84 7.37 22.91 10.34
C ASP A 84 7.46 21.54 9.63
N GLU A 85 6.84 20.50 10.19
CA GLU A 85 6.86 19.14 9.64
C GLU A 85 5.63 18.84 8.80
N GLU A 86 4.49 19.47 9.10
CA GLU A 86 3.22 19.28 8.40
C GLU A 86 3.32 19.42 6.86
N PRO A 87 4.07 20.40 6.29
CA PRO A 87 4.24 20.49 4.84
C PRO A 87 4.85 19.25 4.20
N HIS A 88 5.75 18.56 4.90
CA HIS A 88 6.35 17.32 4.40
C HIS A 88 5.32 16.17 4.38
N TRP A 89 4.51 16.07 5.43
CA TRP A 89 3.42 15.07 5.50
C TRP A 89 2.37 15.29 4.40
N LEU A 90 2.00 16.55 4.15
CA LEU A 90 1.07 16.90 3.08
C LEU A 90 1.63 16.57 1.70
N LEU A 91 2.90 16.91 1.44
CA LEU A 91 3.56 16.58 0.17
C LEU A 91 3.59 15.06 -0.07
N HIS A 92 3.93 14.28 0.95
CA HIS A 92 3.95 12.82 0.84
C HIS A 92 2.52 12.27 0.65
N THR A 93 1.52 12.81 1.36
CA THR A 93 0.11 12.46 1.20
C THR A 93 -0.35 12.70 -0.25
N ASP A 94 -0.01 13.85 -0.84
CA ASP A 94 -0.35 14.17 -2.23
C ASP A 94 0.35 13.23 -3.23
N HIS A 95 1.62 12.91 -2.99
CA HIS A 95 2.34 11.90 -3.77
C HIS A 95 1.66 10.54 -3.71
N CYS A 96 1.29 10.09 -2.52
CA CYS A 96 0.58 8.83 -2.28
C CYS A 96 -0.76 8.80 -3.03
N LEU A 97 -1.54 9.89 -2.97
CA LEU A 97 -2.82 9.99 -3.67
C LEU A 97 -2.64 9.90 -5.19
N ASP A 98 -1.68 10.64 -5.74
CA ASP A 98 -1.45 10.62 -7.19
C ASP A 98 -0.90 9.26 -7.66
N LEU A 99 -0.01 8.63 -6.89
CA LEU A 99 0.50 7.30 -7.18
C LEU A 99 -0.62 6.26 -7.22
N ILE A 100 -1.52 6.26 -6.22
CA ILE A 100 -2.66 5.35 -6.18
C ILE A 100 -3.61 5.63 -7.37
N ARG A 101 -3.87 6.90 -7.69
CA ARG A 101 -4.66 7.27 -8.87
C ARG A 101 -4.05 6.70 -10.16
N GLN A 102 -2.74 6.87 -10.38
CA GLN A 102 -2.04 6.34 -11.56
C GLN A 102 -2.10 4.82 -11.61
N ALA A 103 -1.87 4.16 -10.48
CA ALA A 103 -2.00 2.72 -10.30
C ALA A 103 -3.39 2.19 -10.70
N LEU A 104 -4.45 2.84 -10.25
CA LEU A 104 -5.84 2.48 -10.59
C LEU A 104 -6.14 2.71 -12.07
N MET A 105 -5.61 3.77 -12.68
CA MET A 105 -5.80 4.03 -14.11
C MET A 105 -5.01 3.04 -14.98
N CYS A 106 -3.82 2.63 -14.53
CA CYS A 106 -2.98 1.64 -15.20
C CYS A 106 -3.62 0.25 -15.17
N ARG A 107 -4.23 -0.12 -14.04
CA ARG A 107 -4.94 -1.38 -13.82
C ARG A 107 -6.44 -1.12 -13.66
N ALA A 108 -7.03 -0.52 -14.68
CA ALA A 108 -8.43 -0.10 -14.67
C ALA A 108 -9.37 -1.31 -14.53
N ASP A 109 -10.11 -1.36 -13.42
CA ASP A 109 -11.19 -2.32 -13.22
C ASP A 109 -12.43 -1.86 -13.99
N THR A 110 -12.96 -2.74 -14.83
CA THR A 110 -14.12 -2.45 -15.69
C THR A 110 -15.41 -3.09 -15.17
N SER A 111 -15.37 -3.68 -13.98
CA SER A 111 -16.54 -4.26 -13.31
C SER A 111 -17.62 -3.20 -13.04
N LEU A 112 -18.88 -3.56 -13.27
CA LEU A 112 -19.98 -2.62 -13.16
C LEU A 112 -20.45 -2.45 -11.72
N MET A 113 -20.25 -1.26 -11.17
CA MET A 113 -20.97 -0.85 -9.96
C MET A 113 -22.40 -0.46 -10.30
N THR A 114 -23.35 -0.89 -9.46
CA THR A 114 -24.77 -0.61 -9.65
C THR A 114 -25.31 0.30 -8.56
N PHE A 115 -26.46 0.91 -8.81
CA PHE A 115 -27.09 1.86 -7.91
C PHE A 115 -28.39 1.29 -7.33
N GLU A 116 -28.82 1.81 -6.19
CA GLU A 116 -30.10 1.51 -5.55
C GLU A 116 -30.78 2.76 -4.96
N TRP A 117 -32.11 2.70 -4.84
CA TRP A 117 -32.89 3.74 -4.19
C TRP A 117 -33.01 3.43 -2.69
N ALA A 118 -32.52 4.35 -1.87
CA ALA A 118 -32.69 4.29 -0.42
C ALA A 118 -33.86 5.17 0.03
N ALA A 119 -34.64 4.71 1.01
CA ALA A 119 -35.80 5.43 1.52
C ALA A 119 -35.41 6.84 2.02
N GLY A 120 -36.15 7.85 1.58
CA GLY A 120 -35.93 9.25 1.95
C GLY A 120 -34.79 9.95 1.22
N ARG A 121 -34.09 9.28 0.28
CA ARG A 121 -33.06 9.91 -0.56
C ARG A 121 -33.65 10.43 -1.86
N ARG A 122 -33.16 11.58 -2.31
CA ARG A 122 -33.59 12.24 -3.55
C ARG A 122 -32.85 11.74 -4.79
N GLU A 123 -31.76 10.98 -4.58
CA GLU A 123 -30.85 10.51 -5.61
C GLU A 123 -30.50 9.03 -5.33
N PRO A 124 -30.24 8.23 -6.38
CA PRO A 124 -29.83 6.85 -6.21
C PRO A 124 -28.42 6.79 -5.59
N MET A 125 -28.19 5.79 -4.74
CA MET A 125 -26.91 5.56 -4.06
C MET A 125 -26.16 4.42 -4.73
N LEU A 126 -24.83 4.45 -4.70
CA LEU A 126 -24.03 3.28 -5.03
C LEU A 126 -24.39 2.12 -4.10
N LYS A 127 -24.60 0.94 -4.68
CA LYS A 127 -24.70 -0.28 -3.89
C LYS A 127 -23.36 -0.54 -3.23
N LEU A 128 -23.40 -0.81 -1.93
CA LEU A 128 -22.20 -1.16 -1.15
C LEU A 128 -21.73 -2.59 -1.41
N GLN A 129 -22.47 -3.41 -2.15
CA GLN A 129 -21.97 -4.72 -2.54
C GLN A 129 -20.93 -4.56 -3.65
N SER A 130 -19.70 -5.04 -3.39
CA SER A 130 -18.66 -5.09 -4.41
C SER A 130 -19.04 -6.05 -5.54
N PRO A 131 -18.73 -5.71 -6.81
CA PRO A 131 -18.84 -6.67 -7.89
C PRO A 131 -17.81 -7.80 -7.73
N GLU A 132 -17.92 -8.84 -8.55
CA GLU A 132 -16.91 -9.89 -8.60
C GLU A 132 -15.66 -9.37 -9.31
N HIS A 133 -14.48 -9.68 -8.75
CA HIS A 133 -13.18 -9.25 -9.27
C HIS A 133 -12.28 -10.47 -9.51
N ALA A 134 -11.43 -10.41 -10.53
CA ALA A 134 -10.33 -11.36 -10.69
C ALA A 134 -9.09 -10.83 -9.96
N CYS A 135 -8.67 -11.52 -8.91
CA CYS A 135 -7.54 -11.11 -8.09
C CYS A 135 -6.31 -11.97 -8.35
N VAL A 136 -5.13 -11.40 -8.13
CA VAL A 136 -3.90 -12.17 -7.96
C VAL A 136 -4.02 -13.01 -6.69
N ASP A 137 -3.54 -14.25 -6.72
CA ASP A 137 -3.34 -15.03 -5.51
C ASP A 137 -2.20 -14.41 -4.69
N TRP A 138 -2.58 -13.65 -3.66
CA TRP A 138 -1.65 -12.87 -2.85
C TRP A 138 -0.70 -13.76 -2.05
N GLU A 139 -1.20 -14.88 -1.53
CA GLU A 139 -0.40 -15.79 -0.72
C GLU A 139 0.66 -16.47 -1.59
N ASP A 140 0.28 -16.99 -2.75
CA ASP A 140 1.21 -17.59 -3.71
C ASP A 140 2.25 -16.58 -4.21
N LEU A 141 1.83 -15.33 -4.50
CA LEU A 141 2.77 -14.26 -4.86
C LEU A 141 3.81 -14.03 -3.75
N MET A 142 3.35 -13.86 -2.51
CA MET A 142 4.24 -13.54 -1.39
C MET A 142 5.12 -14.72 -0.97
N ASP A 143 4.67 -15.95 -1.16
CA ASP A 143 5.48 -17.16 -0.97
C ASP A 143 6.61 -17.23 -1.99
N LYS A 144 6.34 -16.92 -3.26
CA LYS A 144 7.38 -16.86 -4.31
C LYS A 144 8.40 -15.75 -4.08
N VAL A 145 7.98 -14.63 -3.51
CA VAL A 145 8.85 -13.49 -3.19
C VAL A 145 9.70 -13.75 -1.95
N ARG A 146 9.33 -14.72 -1.08
CA ARG A 146 9.99 -14.95 0.22
C ARG A 146 11.49 -15.16 0.15
N ALA A 147 11.98 -15.89 -0.85
CA ALA A 147 13.41 -16.16 -1.02
C ALA A 147 14.25 -14.93 -1.35
N ARG A 148 13.61 -13.82 -1.76
CA ARG A 148 14.25 -12.59 -2.21
C ARG A 148 14.29 -11.49 -1.15
N ARG A 149 13.77 -11.76 0.05
CA ARG A 149 13.67 -10.76 1.12
C ARG A 149 15.05 -10.30 1.57
N VAL A 150 15.22 -8.99 1.71
CA VAL A 150 16.41 -8.42 2.34
C VAL A 150 16.32 -8.65 3.85
N SER A 151 17.40 -9.13 4.46
CA SER A 151 17.41 -9.37 5.90
C SER A 151 17.37 -8.05 6.68
N HIS A 152 16.83 -8.08 7.91
CA HIS A 152 16.87 -6.91 8.80
C HIS A 152 18.31 -6.42 9.06
N ALA A 153 19.28 -7.35 9.11
CA ALA A 153 20.68 -7.01 9.31
C ALA A 153 21.24 -6.24 8.10
N ASP A 154 20.95 -6.68 6.88
CA ASP A 154 21.40 -5.99 5.67
C ASP A 154 20.72 -4.62 5.52
N MET A 155 19.42 -4.53 5.86
CA MET A 155 18.70 -3.24 5.87
C MET A 155 19.27 -2.25 6.88
N ALA A 156 19.80 -2.71 8.02
CA ALA A 156 20.39 -1.85 9.04
C ALA A 156 21.79 -1.32 8.66
N LEU A 157 22.38 -1.82 7.57
CA LEU A 157 23.69 -1.42 7.05
C LEU A 157 23.60 -0.44 5.87
N LEU A 158 22.38 -0.15 5.39
CA LEU A 158 22.09 0.88 4.38
C LEU A 158 21.90 2.25 5.04
#